data_AF-A0A525D4Q6-F1
#
_entry.id   AF-A0A525D4Q6-F1
#
_cell.length_a   1.000
_cell.length_b   1.000
_cell.length_c   1.000
_cell.angle_alpha   90.00
_cell.angle_beta   90.00
_cell.angle_gamma   90.00
#
_symmetry.space_group_name_H-M   'P 1'
#
loop_
_entity.id
_entity.type
_entity.pdbx_description
1 polymer ?
#
loop_
_entity_poly.entity_id
_entity_poly.type
_entity_poly.pdbx_seq_one_letter_code
_entity_poly.pdbx_strand_id
1 'polypeptide(L)'
;MRWFNILSGAAIILVLLFFGIKELIADPTYFLELFLGGLTRGSIYALIALGYTMVYGIIELINFAHGEIYMIGAMTALIVSSVLGMWGWNSAVIVILAFVFAIVYSCAYGFTVEKIAYKPLRTAPRLSALISAIGMSLFLQNYVMLAQTPEYMPFESLIPDFLFWEPYA
;
A
#
# COMPACT_ATOMS: atom_id res chain seq x y z
N MET A 1 5.57 1.08 36.42
CA MET A 1 5.19 1.21 34.99
C MET A 1 6.32 0.83 34.03
N ARG A 2 7.56 1.35 34.14
CA ARG A 2 8.67 1.00 33.22
C ARG A 2 9.01 -0.50 33.15
N TRP A 3 9.08 -1.19 34.29
CA TRP A 3 9.36 -2.63 34.36
C TRP A 3 8.29 -3.50 33.69
N PHE A 4 7.02 -3.10 33.79
CA PHE A 4 5.92 -3.82 33.17
C PHE A 4 6.03 -3.78 31.63
N ASN A 5 6.38 -2.62 31.06
CA ASN A 5 6.55 -2.47 29.61
C ASN A 5 7.77 -3.26 29.07
N ILE A 6 8.84 -3.35 29.85
CA ILE A 6 10.02 -4.13 29.47
C ILE A 6 9.71 -5.63 29.51
N LEU A 7 9.03 -6.09 30.56
CA LEU A 7 8.64 -7.49 30.70
C LEU A 7 7.61 -7.91 29.64
N SER A 8 6.62 -7.07 29.34
CA SER A 8 5.64 -7.35 28.28
C SER A 8 6.29 -7.38 26.90
N GLY A 9 7.20 -6.44 26.59
CA GLY A 9 7.95 -6.44 25.35
C GLY A 9 8.84 -7.68 25.18
N ALA A 10 9.58 -8.05 26.24
CA ALA A 10 10.41 -9.25 26.24
C ALA A 10 9.58 -10.53 26.08
N ALA A 11 8.42 -10.61 26.74
CA ALA A 11 7.51 -11.74 26.61
C ALA A 11 6.99 -11.90 25.17
N ILE A 12 6.59 -10.81 24.51
CA ILE A 12 6.14 -10.84 23.11
C ILE A 12 7.27 -11.34 22.20
N ILE A 13 8.49 -10.82 22.38
CA ILE A 13 9.66 -11.24 21.58
C ILE A 13 9.94 -12.73 21.78
N LEU A 14 9.93 -13.21 23.02
CA LEU A 14 10.17 -14.62 23.32
C LEU A 14 9.10 -15.53 22.72
N VAL A 15 7.83 -15.12 22.78
CA VAL A 15 6.72 -15.86 22.16
C VAL A 15 6.91 -15.93 20.64
N LEU A 16 7.21 -14.81 20.00
CA LEU A 16 7.44 -14.75 18.55
C LEU A 16 8.65 -15.60 18.13
N LEU A 17 9.76 -15.53 18.88
CA LEU A 17 10.95 -16.34 18.62
C LEU A 17 10.67 -17.83 18.81
N PHE A 18 9.93 -18.21 19.84
CA PHE A 18 9.57 -19.60 20.08
C PHE A 18 8.75 -20.18 18.92
N PHE A 19 7.69 -19.48 18.49
CA PHE A 19 6.89 -19.92 17.35
C PHE A 19 7.69 -19.91 16.04
N GLY A 20 8.49 -18.87 15.80
CA GLY A 20 9.31 -18.77 14.59
C GLY A 20 10.36 -19.88 14.48
N ILE A 21 11.07 -20.20 15.56
CA ILE A 21 12.07 -21.28 15.57
C ILE A 21 11.38 -22.63 15.42
N LYS A 22 10.24 -22.84 16.07
CA LYS A 22 9.46 -24.08 15.94
C LYS A 22 9.07 -24.30 14.47
N GLU A 23 8.56 -23.27 13.81
CA GLU A 23 8.14 -23.37 12.42
C GLU A 23 9.32 -23.55 11.47
N LEU A 24 10.43 -22.84 11.70
CA LEU A 24 11.65 -22.98 10.90
C LEU A 24 12.22 -24.40 10.92
N ILE A 25 12.10 -25.11 12.04
CA ILE A 25 12.56 -26.50 12.16
C ILE A 25 11.54 -27.48 11.55
N ALA A 26 10.24 -27.20 11.71
CA ALA A 26 9.17 -28.08 11.26
C ALA A 26 8.97 -28.02 9.74
N ASP A 27 8.93 -26.81 9.17
CA ASP A 27 8.71 -26.53 7.75
C ASP A 27 9.46 -25.24 7.35
N PRO A 28 10.72 -25.38 6.87
CA PRO A 28 11.53 -24.23 6.45
C PRO A 28 10.90 -23.42 5.30
N THR A 29 10.13 -24.07 4.41
CA THR A 29 9.46 -23.41 3.29
C THR A 29 8.32 -22.53 3.75
N TYR A 30 7.44 -23.06 4.59
CA TYR A 30 6.33 -22.30 5.15
C TYR A 30 6.84 -21.13 6.01
N PHE A 31 7.91 -21.33 6.79
CA PHE A 31 8.56 -20.24 7.51
C PHE A 31 9.01 -19.11 6.57
N LEU A 32 9.64 -19.46 5.43
CA LEU A 32 10.09 -18.48 4.45
C LEU A 32 8.92 -17.74 3.79
N GLU A 33 7.82 -18.41 3.49
CA GLU A 33 6.61 -17.77 2.97
C GLU A 33 6.04 -16.74 3.96
N LEU A 34 5.92 -17.11 5.24
CA LEU A 34 5.46 -16.17 6.28
C LEU A 34 6.42 -15.00 6.45
N PHE A 35 7.72 -15.28 6.44
CA PHE A 35 8.74 -14.25 6.61
C PHE A 35 8.72 -13.24 5.45
N LEU A 36 8.72 -13.73 4.20
CA LEU A 36 8.67 -12.89 3.01
C LEU A 36 7.31 -12.17 2.87
N GLY A 37 6.21 -12.84 3.19
CA GLY A 37 4.87 -12.24 3.21
C GLY A 37 4.76 -11.14 4.27
N GLY A 38 5.32 -11.37 5.47
CA GLY A 38 5.42 -10.39 6.53
C GLY A 38 6.29 -9.19 6.14
N LEU A 39 7.46 -9.43 5.53
CA LEU A 39 8.36 -8.40 5.04
C LEU A 39 7.70 -7.54 3.96
N THR A 40 6.96 -8.16 3.04
CA THR A 40 6.24 -7.46 1.96
C THR A 40 5.18 -6.53 2.54
N ARG A 41 4.31 -7.03 3.44
CA ARG A 41 3.27 -6.22 4.09
C ARG A 41 3.87 -5.11 4.97
N GLY A 42 4.94 -5.43 5.72
CA GLY A 42 5.67 -4.47 6.53
C GLY A 42 6.29 -3.35 5.70
N SER A 43 6.86 -3.68 4.54
CA SER A 43 7.43 -2.70 3.60
C SER A 43 6.35 -1.77 3.03
N ILE A 44 5.17 -2.29 2.70
CA ILE A 44 4.03 -1.48 2.27
C ILE A 44 3.64 -0.47 3.37
N TYR A 45 3.47 -0.93 4.61
CA TYR A 45 3.14 -0.04 5.72
C TYR A 45 4.25 0.98 6.02
N ALA A 46 5.52 0.58 5.92
CA ALA A 46 6.66 1.48 6.08
C ALA A 46 6.68 2.58 4.99
N LEU A 47 6.41 2.21 3.73
CA LEU A 47 6.31 3.15 2.62
C LEU A 47 5.11 4.10 2.76
N ILE A 48 3.96 3.60 3.25
CA ILE A 48 2.80 4.44 3.58
C ILE A 48 3.16 5.47 4.65
N ALA A 49 3.81 5.02 5.74
CA ALA A 49 4.25 5.89 6.82
C ALA A 49 5.26 6.94 6.33
N LEU A 50 6.24 6.54 5.52
CA LEU A 50 7.23 7.44 4.93
C LEU A 50 6.57 8.50 4.02
N GLY A 51 5.62 8.10 3.18
CA GLY A 51 4.85 9.04 2.35
C GLY A 51 4.10 10.06 3.19
N TYR A 52 3.38 9.60 4.22
CA TYR A 52 2.64 10.47 5.14
C TYR A 52 3.55 11.47 5.87
N THR A 53 4.71 11.04 6.35
CA THR A 53 5.66 11.94 7.05
C THR A 53 6.31 12.93 6.10
N MET A 54 6.61 12.55 4.86
CA MET A 54 7.16 13.45 3.85
C MET A 54 6.16 14.55 3.45
N VAL A 55 4.91 14.18 3.17
CA VAL A 55 3.87 15.13 2.76
C VAL A 55 3.55 16.09 3.90
N TYR A 56 3.36 15.56 5.11
CA TYR A 56 3.14 16.41 6.28
C TYR A 56 4.36 17.29 6.58
N GLY A 57 5.59 16.79 6.39
CA GLY A 57 6.81 17.57 6.61
C GLY A 57 7.00 18.75 5.66
N ILE A 58 6.40 18.71 4.47
CA ILE A 58 6.48 19.82 3.48
C ILE A 58 5.30 20.78 3.63
N ILE A 59 4.08 20.26 3.80
CA ILE A 59 2.85 21.05 3.73
C ILE A 59 2.39 21.50 5.13
N GLU A 60 2.79 20.78 6.19
CA GLU A 60 2.36 20.97 7.59
C GLU A 60 0.82 20.92 7.79
N LEU A 61 0.11 20.31 6.84
CA LEU A 61 -1.34 20.12 6.85
C LEU A 61 -1.67 18.63 6.87
N ILE A 62 -2.71 18.26 7.62
CA ILE A 62 -3.21 16.89 7.66
C ILE A 62 -3.85 16.57 6.30
N ASN A 63 -3.31 15.57 5.61
CA ASN A 63 -3.81 15.12 4.31
C ASN A 63 -4.53 13.77 4.44
N PHE A 64 -5.86 13.79 4.48
CA PHE A 64 -6.68 12.57 4.48
C PHE A 64 -6.74 11.88 3.13
N ALA A 65 -6.56 12.60 2.02
CA ALA A 65 -6.63 12.07 0.66
C ALA A 65 -5.40 11.21 0.29
N HIS A 66 -4.36 11.18 1.11
CA HIS A 66 -3.15 10.41 0.83
C HIS A 66 -3.44 8.90 0.66
N GLY A 67 -4.31 8.31 1.49
CA GLY A 67 -4.75 6.92 1.32
C GLY A 67 -5.46 6.68 -0.03
N GLU A 68 -6.24 7.64 -0.50
CA GLU A 68 -6.92 7.55 -1.80
C GLU A 68 -5.95 7.58 -2.98
N ILE A 69 -4.81 8.29 -2.86
CA ILE A 69 -3.76 8.29 -3.89
C ILE A 69 -3.11 6.89 -4.00
N TYR A 70 -2.96 6.17 -2.88
CA TYR A 70 -2.47 4.78 -2.88
C TYR A 70 -3.49 3.86 -3.55
N MET A 71 -4.78 4.02 -3.24
CA MET A 71 -5.85 3.28 -3.90
C MET A 71 -5.83 3.50 -5.41
N ILE A 72 -5.73 4.75 -5.87
CA ILE A 72 -5.67 5.08 -7.31
C ILE A 72 -4.46 4.42 -7.98
N GLY A 73 -3.30 4.40 -7.33
CA GLY A 73 -2.11 3.72 -7.84
C GLY A 73 -2.32 2.21 -7.98
N ALA A 74 -2.87 1.56 -6.96
CA ALA A 74 -3.16 0.13 -6.96
C ALA A 74 -4.20 -0.24 -8.05
N MET A 75 -5.28 0.54 -8.16
CA MET A 75 -6.31 0.33 -9.19
C MET A 75 -5.78 0.55 -10.61
N THR A 76 -4.89 1.55 -10.79
CA THR A 76 -4.25 1.78 -12.09
C THR A 76 -3.38 0.59 -12.48
N ALA A 77 -2.57 0.08 -11.55
CA ALA A 77 -1.76 -1.12 -11.78
C ALA A 77 -2.64 -2.33 -12.13
N LEU A 78 -3.75 -2.52 -11.41
CA LEU A 78 -4.70 -3.59 -11.66
C LEU A 78 -5.30 -3.50 -13.07
N ILE A 79 -5.87 -2.35 -13.44
CA ILE A 79 -6.48 -2.14 -14.76
C ILE A 79 -5.46 -2.39 -15.88
N VAL A 80 -4.25 -1.82 -15.75
CA VAL A 80 -3.20 -1.99 -16.75
C VAL A 80 -2.78 -3.46 -16.85
N SER A 81 -2.64 -4.14 -15.71
CA SER A 81 -2.30 -5.55 -15.69
C SER A 81 -3.35 -6.44 -16.35
N SER A 82 -4.64 -6.22 -16.05
CA SER A 82 -5.73 -6.99 -16.65
C SER A 82 -5.84 -6.75 -18.15
N VAL A 83 -5.74 -5.50 -18.62
CA VAL A 83 -5.81 -5.19 -20.06
C VAL A 83 -4.66 -5.83 -20.82
N LEU A 84 -3.42 -5.71 -20.31
CA LEU A 84 -2.26 -6.31 -20.98
C LEU A 84 -2.26 -7.84 -20.88
N GLY A 85 -2.77 -8.41 -19.79
CA GLY A 85 -2.98 -9.85 -19.60
C GLY A 85 -3.97 -10.41 -20.62
N MET A 86 -5.09 -9.73 -20.84
CA MET A 86 -6.07 -10.08 -21.89
C MET A 86 -5.47 -10.06 -23.30
N TRP A 87 -4.46 -9.23 -23.54
CA TRP A 87 -3.75 -9.17 -24.82
C TRP A 87 -2.62 -10.20 -24.95
N GLY A 88 -2.41 -11.04 -23.92
CA GLY A 88 -1.40 -12.10 -23.94
C GLY A 88 0.04 -11.59 -23.88
N TRP A 89 0.27 -10.42 -23.27
CA TRP A 89 1.61 -9.87 -23.12
C TRP A 89 2.44 -10.72 -22.14
N ASN A 90 3.77 -10.65 -22.27
CA ASN A 90 4.67 -11.32 -21.33
C ASN A 90 4.52 -10.75 -19.92
N SER A 91 4.39 -11.60 -18.91
CA SER A 91 4.17 -11.21 -17.51
C SER A 91 5.18 -10.19 -16.97
N ALA A 92 6.47 -10.31 -17.33
CA ALA A 92 7.49 -9.38 -16.87
C ALA A 92 7.25 -7.96 -17.43
N VAL A 93 6.81 -7.88 -18.69
CA VAL A 93 6.46 -6.61 -19.34
C VAL A 93 5.21 -6.01 -18.69
N ILE A 94 4.21 -6.84 -18.38
CA ILE A 94 2.99 -6.42 -17.69
C ILE A 94 3.32 -5.76 -16.35
N VAL A 95 4.14 -6.39 -15.51
CA VAL A 95 4.53 -5.87 -14.19
C VAL A 95 5.24 -4.51 -14.32
N ILE A 96 6.20 -4.40 -15.24
CA ILE A 96 6.95 -3.15 -15.44
C ILE A 96 6.03 -2.04 -15.93
N LEU A 97 5.17 -2.31 -16.92
CA LEU A 97 4.24 -1.30 -17.44
C LEU A 97 3.20 -0.90 -16.39
N ALA A 98 2.58 -1.86 -15.70
CA ALA A 98 1.64 -1.57 -14.62
C ALA A 98 2.26 -0.68 -13.54
N PHE A 99 3.51 -0.96 -13.16
CA PHE A 99 4.26 -0.14 -12.21
C PHE A 99 4.51 1.29 -12.71
N VAL A 100 4.99 1.44 -13.95
CA VAL A 100 5.27 2.76 -14.55
C VAL A 100 3.97 3.57 -14.69
N PHE A 101 2.90 2.97 -15.18
CA PHE A 101 1.60 3.64 -15.31
C PHE A 101 1.04 4.03 -13.95
N ALA A 102 1.14 3.17 -12.94
CA ALA A 102 0.72 3.51 -11.58
C ALA A 102 1.49 4.72 -11.03
N ILE A 103 2.81 4.79 -11.20
CA ILE A 103 3.61 5.96 -10.78
C ILE A 103 3.12 7.22 -11.49
N VAL A 104 3.05 7.20 -12.82
CA VAL A 104 2.68 8.37 -13.62
C VAL A 104 1.29 8.88 -13.23
N TYR A 105 0.33 7.96 -13.08
CA TYR A 105 -1.05 8.31 -12.76
C TYR A 105 -1.19 8.82 -11.32
N SER A 106 -0.57 8.17 -10.33
CA SER A 106 -0.56 8.65 -8.94
C SER A 106 0.12 10.02 -8.80
N CYS A 107 1.21 10.27 -9.52
CA CYS A 107 1.86 11.58 -9.55
C CYS A 107 0.95 12.66 -10.16
N ALA A 108 0.31 12.36 -11.29
CA ALA A 108 -0.62 13.28 -11.93
C ALA A 108 -1.83 13.60 -11.03
N TYR A 109 -2.37 12.60 -10.34
CA TYR A 109 -3.45 12.79 -9.37
C TYR A 109 -3.01 13.63 -8.17
N GLY A 110 -1.89 13.29 -7.53
CA GLY A 110 -1.36 14.05 -6.41
C GLY A 110 -1.11 15.51 -6.75
N PHE A 111 -0.53 15.78 -7.93
CA PHE A 111 -0.36 17.14 -8.43
C PHE A 111 -1.69 17.87 -8.65
N THR A 112 -2.69 17.18 -9.19
CA THR A 112 -4.01 17.76 -9.45
C THR A 112 -4.73 18.11 -8.15
N VAL A 113 -4.71 17.22 -7.17
CA VAL A 113 -5.29 17.46 -5.83
C VAL A 113 -4.57 18.62 -5.15
N GLU A 114 -3.24 18.66 -5.18
CA GLU A 114 -2.47 19.78 -4.61
C GLU A 114 -2.87 21.10 -5.27
N LYS A 115 -2.97 21.13 -6.60
CA LYS A 115 -3.27 22.36 -7.34
C LYS A 115 -4.70 22.87 -7.08
N ILE A 116 -5.68 21.98 -6.98
CA ILE A 116 -7.10 22.33 -6.90
C ILE A 116 -7.55 22.52 -5.44
N ALA A 117 -7.17 21.61 -4.54
CA ALA A 117 -7.70 21.57 -3.18
C ALA A 117 -6.78 22.30 -2.18
N TYR A 118 -5.47 22.05 -2.22
CA TYR A 118 -4.58 22.49 -1.16
C TYR A 118 -3.89 23.83 -1.43
N LYS A 119 -3.37 24.03 -2.64
CA LYS A 119 -2.67 25.26 -3.03
C LYS A 119 -3.48 26.53 -2.78
N PRO A 120 -4.80 26.59 -3.07
CA PRO A 120 -5.60 27.78 -2.79
C PRO A 120 -5.81 28.06 -1.29
N LEU A 121 -5.69 27.02 -0.45
CA LEU A 121 -5.98 27.10 0.99
C LEU A 121 -4.72 27.31 1.85
N ARG A 122 -3.55 27.51 1.25
CA ARG A 122 -2.30 27.73 1.98
C ARG A 122 -2.30 28.99 2.87
N THR A 123 -3.07 30.01 2.48
CA THR A 123 -3.22 31.24 3.28
C THR A 123 -4.48 31.23 4.14
N ALA A 124 -5.30 30.19 4.04
CA ALA A 124 -6.55 30.06 4.77
C ALA A 124 -6.30 29.45 6.18
N PRO A 125 -7.27 29.56 7.11
CA PRO A 125 -7.17 28.89 8.39
C PRO A 125 -6.99 27.36 8.24
N ARG A 126 -6.23 26.75 9.15
CA ARG A 126 -5.94 25.29 9.13
C ARG A 126 -7.19 24.41 9.07
N LEU A 127 -8.29 24.86 9.69
CA LEU A 127 -9.57 24.16 9.67
C LEU A 127 -10.14 24.06 8.24
N SER A 128 -10.02 25.10 7.41
CA SER A 128 -10.48 25.07 6.02
C SER A 128 -9.71 24.05 5.19
N ALA A 129 -8.38 23.95 5.39
CA ALA A 129 -7.56 22.95 4.74
C ALA A 129 -7.93 21.52 5.17
N LEU A 130 -8.20 21.30 6.47
CA LEU A 130 -8.67 20.02 6.99
C LEU A 130 -9.99 19.59 6.33
N ILE A 131 -10.97 20.50 6.26
CA ILE A 131 -12.29 20.23 5.65
C ILE A 131 -12.11 19.90 4.16
N SER A 132 -11.26 20.64 3.45
CA SER A 132 -10.95 20.35 2.05
C SER A 132 -10.27 18.99 1.87
N ALA A 133 -9.36 18.61 2.77
CA ALA A 133 -8.70 17.31 2.72
C ALA A 133 -9.70 16.15 2.92
N ILE A 134 -10.62 16.28 3.88
CA ILE A 134 -11.69 15.29 4.11
C ILE A 134 -12.63 15.25 2.89
N GLY A 135 -13.04 16.41 2.38
CA GLY A 135 -13.89 16.52 1.21
C GLY A 135 -13.26 15.87 -0.04
N MET A 136 -11.96 16.07 -0.25
CA MET A 136 -11.24 15.43 -1.35
C MET A 136 -11.10 13.93 -1.16
N SER A 137 -10.84 13.44 0.05
CA SER A 137 -10.79 12.00 0.32
C SER A 137 -12.12 11.34 -0.02
N LEU A 138 -13.24 11.89 0.47
CA LEU A 138 -14.58 11.40 0.16
C LEU A 138 -14.90 11.49 -1.34
N PHE A 139 -14.52 12.59 -1.99
CA PHE A 139 -14.72 12.75 -3.42
C PHE A 139 -13.97 11.69 -4.23
N LEU A 140 -12.69 11.46 -3.94
CA LEU A 140 -11.86 10.48 -4.65
C LEU A 140 -12.35 9.05 -4.41
N GLN A 141 -12.68 8.72 -3.16
CA GLN A 141 -13.24 7.42 -2.81
C GLN A 141 -14.53 7.15 -3.59
N ASN A 142 -15.50 8.08 -3.53
CA ASN A 142 -16.77 7.92 -4.25
C ASN A 142 -16.58 7.92 -5.77
N TYR A 143 -15.64 8.71 -6.30
CA TYR A 143 -15.31 8.71 -7.72
C TYR A 143 -14.83 7.33 -8.18
N VAL A 144 -13.90 6.70 -7.44
CA VAL A 144 -13.41 5.36 -7.78
C VAL A 144 -14.51 4.30 -7.63
N MET A 145 -15.34 4.40 -6.59
CA MET A 145 -16.50 3.50 -6.42
C MET A 145 -17.47 3.56 -7.61
N LEU A 146 -17.70 4.74 -8.19
CA LEU A 146 -18.58 4.93 -9.34
C LEU A 146 -17.91 4.57 -10.67
N ALA A 147 -16.63 4.88 -10.83
CA ALA A 147 -15.89 4.67 -12.07
C ALA A 147 -15.42 3.22 -12.26
N GLN A 148 -15.24 2.49 -11.16
CA GLN A 148 -14.69 1.13 -11.14
C GLN A 148 -15.65 0.20 -10.42
N THR A 149 -15.28 -0.30 -9.24
CA THR A 149 -16.11 -1.18 -8.41
C THR A 149 -15.85 -0.91 -6.93
N PRO A 150 -16.87 -1.04 -6.07
CA PRO A 150 -16.69 -1.06 -4.63
C PRO A 150 -16.15 -2.41 -4.11
N GLU A 151 -16.13 -3.45 -4.95
CA GLU A 151 -15.69 -4.79 -4.56
C GLU A 151 -14.17 -4.97 -4.63
N TYR A 152 -13.64 -5.85 -3.78
CA TYR A 152 -12.24 -6.22 -3.83
C TYR A 152 -11.95 -7.04 -5.10
N MET A 153 -11.05 -6.53 -5.94
CA MET A 153 -10.56 -7.25 -7.12
C MET A 153 -9.15 -7.77 -6.87
N PRO A 154 -8.92 -9.11 -6.97
CA PRO A 154 -7.58 -9.67 -6.85
C PRO A 154 -6.76 -9.40 -8.11
N PHE A 155 -5.44 -9.28 -7.96
CA PHE A 155 -4.52 -9.33 -9.10
C PHE A 155 -4.46 -10.74 -9.67
N GLU A 156 -4.37 -10.85 -10.99
CA GLU A 156 -4.03 -12.11 -11.64
C GLU A 156 -2.61 -12.54 -11.29
N SER A 157 -2.36 -13.85 -11.17
CA SER A 157 -1.01 -14.36 -10.89
C SER A 157 -0.13 -14.18 -12.13
N LEU A 158 0.64 -13.08 -12.14
CA LEU A 158 1.59 -12.77 -13.20
C LEU A 158 2.96 -13.45 -12.99
N ILE A 159 3.26 -13.83 -11.75
CA ILE A 159 4.53 -14.44 -11.39
C ILE A 159 4.36 -15.96 -11.47
N PRO A 160 5.23 -16.68 -12.21
CA PRO A 160 5.17 -18.13 -12.24
C PRO A 160 5.44 -18.68 -10.83
N ASP A 161 4.67 -19.68 -10.43
CA ASP A 161 4.90 -20.41 -9.19
C ASP A 161 6.26 -21.10 -9.31
N PHE A 162 7.22 -20.64 -8.51
CA PHE A 162 8.55 -21.24 -8.52
C PHE A 162 8.48 -22.57 -7.78
N LEU A 163 9.14 -23.61 -8.32
CA LEU A 163 9.23 -24.96 -7.70
C LEU A 163 9.72 -24.96 -6.23
N PHE A 164 10.38 -23.87 -5.80
CA PHE A 164 10.79 -23.66 -4.41
C PHE A 164 9.63 -23.32 -3.44
N TRP A 165 8.46 -22.93 -3.96
CA TRP A 165 7.29 -22.43 -3.22
C TRP A 165 6.13 -23.42 -3.22
N GLU A 166 6.29 -24.60 -3.81
CA GLU A 166 5.31 -25.67 -3.64
C GLU A 166 5.52 -26.33 -2.27
N PRO A 167 4.49 -26.40 -1.41
CA PRO A 167 4.59 -27.16 -0.17
C PRO A 167 4.94 -28.61 -0.53
N TYR A 168 6.00 -29.14 0.09
CA TYR A 168 6.31 -30.56 -0.03
C TYR A 168 5.17 -31.35 0.62
N ALA A 169 4.23 -31.83 -0.21
CA ALA A 169 3.16 -32.72 0.25
C ALA A 169 3.72 -34.08 0.70
#